data_AF-A0A2T3B5R0-F1
#
_entry.id   AF-A0A2T3B5R0-F1
#
_cell.length_a   1.000
_cell.length_b   1.000
_cell.length_c   1.000
_cell.angle_alpha   90.00
_cell.angle_beta   90.00
_cell.angle_gamma   90.00
#
_symmetry.space_group_name_H-M   'P 1'
#
loop_
_entity.id
_entity.type
_entity.pdbx_description
1 polymer ?
#
loop_
_entity_poly.entity_id
_entity_poly.type
_entity_poly.pdbx_seq_one_letter_code
_entity_poly.pdbx_strand_id
1 'polypeptide(L)'
;MPMTFFTSKTTPLYSKQWTPDTTGQYAGTCIFLIFLATIFRGLLAFKAVKENAWFDAEFNRRYVKVAGKPTKSESISKDPDSKRMVLTENGVEEDVMVVKKRDMDARPWRITTDPLRAAMDTVIAGVGYLLMLAVMTMNVGYFLSVLGGVFLGSLAVGRYSTSNQVVH
;
A
#
# COMPACT_ATOMS: atom_id res chain seq x y z
N MET A 1 -0.42 25.53 28.88
CA MET A 1 -1.57 25.34 27.98
C MET A 1 -1.95 23.87 28.05
N PRO A 2 -3.20 23.50 28.40
CA PRO A 2 -3.57 22.09 28.47
C PRO A 2 -3.47 21.46 27.08
N MET A 3 -2.73 20.36 26.96
CA MET A 3 -2.60 19.56 25.72
C MET A 3 -3.80 18.64 25.58
N THR A 4 -4.99 19.21 25.65
CA THR A 4 -6.27 18.51 25.63
C THR A 4 -7.04 18.91 24.39
N PHE A 5 -7.82 17.98 23.87
CA PHE A 5 -8.72 18.26 22.75
C PHE A 5 -9.62 19.46 23.05
N PHE A 6 -9.74 20.35 22.07
CA PHE A 6 -10.60 21.52 22.15
C PHE A 6 -11.48 21.65 20.90
N THR A 7 -12.57 22.40 21.07
CA THR A 7 -13.52 22.67 19.99
C THR A 7 -13.48 24.16 19.66
N SER A 8 -12.95 24.50 18.48
CA SER A 8 -12.93 25.87 17.96
C SER A 8 -13.11 25.86 16.45
N LYS A 9 -13.76 26.89 15.91
CA LYS A 9 -13.94 27.06 14.46
C LYS A 9 -12.86 27.92 13.81
N THR A 10 -12.12 28.68 14.61
CA THR A 10 -11.10 29.66 14.18
C THR A 10 -9.68 29.13 14.30
N THR A 11 -9.51 27.81 14.24
CA THR A 11 -8.18 27.18 14.36
C THR A 11 -7.47 27.21 13.01
N PRO A 12 -6.26 27.79 12.90
CA PRO A 12 -5.48 27.73 11.67
C PRO A 12 -4.97 26.30 11.41
N LEU A 13 -4.98 25.85 10.15
CA LEU A 13 -4.59 24.47 9.80
C LEU A 13 -3.12 24.36 9.34
N TYR A 14 -2.76 24.97 8.20
CA TYR A 14 -1.41 24.87 7.61
C TYR A 14 -0.66 26.20 7.54
N SER A 15 -1.39 27.30 7.50
CA SER A 15 -0.85 28.65 7.52
C SER A 15 -1.83 29.57 8.23
N LYS A 16 -1.34 30.72 8.71
CA LYS A 16 -2.21 31.75 9.31
C LYS A 16 -3.27 32.27 8.34
N GLN A 17 -3.01 32.18 7.04
CA GLN A 17 -3.95 32.55 5.99
C GLN A 17 -5.08 31.52 5.82
N TRP A 18 -4.86 30.27 6.22
CA TRP A 18 -5.88 29.22 6.25
C TRP A 18 -6.55 29.16 7.63
N THR A 19 -7.22 30.26 8.02
CA THR A 19 -8.01 30.34 9.24
C THR A 19 -9.49 30.46 8.86
N PRO A 20 -10.38 29.55 9.30
CA PRO A 20 -11.79 29.66 9.02
C PRO A 20 -12.44 30.72 9.94
N ASP A 21 -13.04 31.74 9.35
CA ASP A 21 -13.79 32.77 10.09
C ASP A 21 -15.29 32.47 10.10
N THR A 22 -15.76 31.64 9.16
CA THR A 22 -17.17 31.25 9.03
C THR A 22 -17.40 29.76 9.26
N THR A 23 -18.62 29.39 9.68
CA THR A 23 -18.99 27.97 9.86
C THR A 23 -18.86 27.17 8.56
N GLY A 24 -19.16 27.79 7.41
CA GLY A 24 -19.00 27.14 6.10
C GLY A 24 -17.54 26.84 5.74
N GLN A 25 -16.63 27.77 6.01
CA GLN A 25 -15.18 27.55 5.79
C GLN A 25 -14.63 26.45 6.70
N TYR A 26 -15.09 26.42 7.96
CA TYR A 26 -14.73 25.34 8.89
C TYR A 26 -15.20 23.97 8.38
N ALA A 27 -16.47 23.87 7.95
CA ALA A 27 -17.00 22.64 7.35
C ALA A 27 -16.24 22.24 6.09
N GLY A 28 -15.89 23.20 5.22
CA GLY A 28 -15.05 22.96 4.03
C GLY A 28 -13.67 22.39 4.38
N THR A 29 -13.05 22.89 5.47
CA THR A 29 -11.77 22.37 5.97
C THR A 29 -11.90 20.93 6.46
N CYS A 30 -12.96 20.61 7.20
CA CYS A 30 -13.26 19.24 7.63
C CYS A 30 -13.47 18.29 6.45
N ILE A 31 -14.26 18.69 5.45
CA ILE A 31 -14.49 17.90 4.23
C ILE A 31 -13.17 17.68 3.47
N PHE A 32 -12.36 18.74 3.33
CA PHE A 32 -11.04 18.64 2.72
C PHE A 32 -10.15 17.62 3.45
N LEU A 33 -10.12 17.60 4.78
CA LEU A 33 -9.37 16.63 5.56
C LEU A 33 -9.88 15.19 5.38
N ILE A 34 -11.20 15.00 5.27
CA ILE A 34 -11.80 13.68 4.96
C ILE A 34 -11.30 13.19 3.59
N PHE A 35 -11.36 14.05 2.57
CA PHE A 35 -10.86 13.71 1.23
C PHE A 35 -9.35 13.42 1.24
N LEU A 36 -8.55 14.27 1.89
CA LEU A 36 -7.10 14.11 1.97
C LEU A 36 -6.71 12.78 2.67
N ALA A 37 -7.39 12.43 3.76
CA ALA A 37 -7.19 11.17 4.48
C ALA A 37 -7.65 9.95 3.65
N THR A 38 -8.75 10.08 2.91
CA THR A 38 -9.22 9.05 1.98
C THR A 38 -8.21 8.82 0.86
N ILE A 39 -7.68 9.89 0.27
CA ILE A 39 -6.64 9.84 -0.77
C ILE A 39 -5.36 9.21 -0.22
N PHE A 40 -4.93 9.57 1.00
CA PHE A 40 -3.77 8.97 1.64
C PHE A 40 -3.90 7.44 1.73
N ARG A 41 -5.06 6.93 2.17
CA ARG A 41 -5.36 5.49 2.16
C ARG A 41 -5.33 4.89 0.76
N GLY A 42 -5.88 5.59 -0.23
CA GLY A 42 -5.81 5.19 -1.64
C GLY A 42 -4.37 5.10 -2.18
N LEU A 43 -3.51 6.08 -1.87
CA LEU A 43 -2.11 6.09 -2.28
C LEU A 43 -1.32 4.93 -1.68
N LEU A 44 -1.56 4.59 -0.41
CA LEU A 44 -0.92 3.44 0.23
C LEU A 44 -1.28 2.12 -0.45
N ALA A 45 -2.55 1.92 -0.78
CA ALA A 45 -2.97 0.71 -1.49
C ALA A 45 -2.49 0.68 -2.93
N PHE A 46 -2.52 1.83 -3.62
CA PHE A 46 -1.99 1.94 -4.97
C PHE A 46 -0.50 1.60 -5.03
N LYS A 47 0.29 2.05 -4.05
CA LYS A 47 1.68 1.63 -3.87
C LYS A 47 1.78 0.11 -3.73
N ALA A 48 0.98 -0.49 -2.84
CA ALA A 48 1.00 -1.94 -2.63
C ALA A 48 0.69 -2.73 -3.91
N VAL A 49 -0.33 -2.32 -4.67
CA VAL A 49 -0.71 -2.98 -5.93
C VAL A 49 0.40 -2.83 -6.98
N LYS A 50 0.98 -1.63 -7.13
CA LYS A 50 2.05 -1.40 -8.10
C LYS A 50 3.33 -2.14 -7.74
N GLU A 51 3.69 -2.17 -6.46
CA GLU A 51 4.82 -2.97 -6.01
C GLU A 51 4.61 -4.43 -6.33
N ASN A 52 3.43 -5.00 -6.05
CA ASN A 52 3.10 -6.38 -6.42
C ASN A 52 3.18 -6.62 -7.93
N ALA A 53 2.58 -5.75 -8.75
CA ALA A 53 2.63 -5.89 -10.20
C ALA A 53 4.07 -5.81 -10.74
N TRP A 54 4.92 -4.95 -10.18
CA TRP A 54 6.34 -4.89 -10.51
C TRP A 54 7.10 -6.13 -10.04
N PHE A 55 6.75 -6.70 -8.88
CA PHE A 55 7.29 -7.98 -8.42
C PHE A 55 6.92 -9.12 -9.37
N ASP A 56 5.66 -9.20 -9.81
CA ASP A 56 5.15 -10.26 -10.67
C ASP A 56 5.69 -10.17 -12.11
N ALA A 57 5.71 -8.97 -12.69
CA ALA A 57 6.27 -8.75 -14.03
C ALA A 57 7.75 -9.14 -14.10
N GLU A 58 8.49 -8.92 -13.02
CA GLU A 58 9.91 -9.22 -12.97
C GLU A 58 10.22 -10.67 -12.61
N PHE A 59 9.37 -11.33 -11.82
CA PHE A 59 9.40 -12.77 -11.63
C PHE A 59 9.16 -13.47 -12.98
N ASN A 60 8.11 -13.08 -13.71
CA ASN A 60 7.79 -13.68 -15.00
C ASN A 60 8.91 -13.48 -16.04
N ARG A 61 9.55 -12.30 -16.06
CA ARG A 61 10.66 -11.99 -16.99
C ARG A 61 11.96 -12.75 -16.68
N ARG A 62 12.26 -13.05 -15.41
CA ARG A 62 13.45 -13.85 -15.03
C ARG A 62 13.24 -15.35 -15.27
N TYR A 63 12.01 -15.85 -15.21
CA TYR A 63 11.70 -17.26 -15.44
C TYR A 63 11.54 -17.63 -16.93
N VAL A 64 11.18 -16.70 -17.82
CA VAL A 64 10.98 -16.97 -19.26
C VAL A 64 12.26 -16.84 -20.10
N LYS A 65 13.35 -16.28 -19.57
CA LYS A 65 14.63 -16.15 -20.29
C LYS A 65 15.63 -17.26 -19.97
N VAL A 66 15.20 -18.51 -20.12
CA VAL A 66 16.12 -19.65 -20.20
C VAL A 66 15.90 -20.37 -21.52
N ALA A 67 16.34 -19.75 -22.61
CA ALA A 67 16.57 -20.45 -23.86
C ALA A 67 17.79 -21.36 -23.66
N GLY A 68 17.54 -22.65 -23.39
CA GLY A 68 18.58 -23.69 -23.36
C GLY A 68 18.78 -24.46 -22.06
N LYS A 69 17.92 -24.36 -21.04
CA LYS A 69 17.93 -25.30 -19.90
C LYS A 69 16.64 -26.11 -19.87
N PRO A 70 16.73 -27.40 -19.45
CA PRO A 70 15.62 -28.32 -19.55
C PRO A 70 14.39 -27.85 -18.78
N THR A 71 13.26 -28.33 -19.29
CA THR A 71 11.87 -28.11 -18.86
C THR A 71 11.71 -28.09 -17.34
N LYS A 72 10.77 -27.26 -16.86
CA LYS A 72 10.41 -26.97 -15.46
C LYS A 72 10.45 -28.17 -14.50
N SER A 73 10.21 -29.39 -14.96
CA SER A 73 10.29 -30.63 -14.17
C SER A 73 11.72 -31.07 -13.81
N GLU A 74 12.70 -30.79 -14.67
CA GLU A 74 14.07 -31.34 -14.60
C GLU A 74 15.05 -30.45 -13.82
N SER A 75 14.77 -29.15 -13.73
CA SER A 75 15.55 -28.23 -12.90
C SER A 75 15.10 -28.22 -11.44
N ILE A 76 13.86 -28.62 -11.16
CA ILE A 76 13.35 -28.69 -9.79
C ILE A 76 13.71 -30.02 -9.11
N SER A 77 13.89 -31.12 -9.87
CA SER A 77 14.37 -32.40 -9.32
C SER A 77 15.81 -32.35 -8.77
N LYS A 78 16.55 -31.26 -9.02
CA LYS A 78 17.91 -31.03 -8.51
C LYS A 78 17.98 -30.07 -7.32
N ASP A 79 16.85 -29.52 -6.87
CA ASP A 79 16.82 -28.56 -5.75
C ASP A 79 16.70 -29.33 -4.42
N PRO A 80 17.67 -29.24 -3.49
CA PRO A 80 17.68 -30.01 -2.24
C PRO A 80 16.53 -29.67 -1.27
N ASP A 81 15.86 -28.53 -1.46
CA ASP A 81 14.69 -28.09 -0.69
C ASP A 81 13.34 -28.38 -1.39
N SER A 82 13.36 -29.05 -2.54
CA SER A 82 12.13 -29.49 -3.20
C SER A 82 11.56 -30.73 -2.51
N LYS A 83 10.37 -30.59 -1.92
CA LYS A 83 9.62 -31.75 -1.40
C LYS A 83 8.58 -32.15 -2.45
N ARG A 84 8.72 -33.36 -2.97
CA ARG A 84 7.72 -34.01 -3.82
C ARG A 84 6.53 -34.41 -2.96
N MET A 85 5.33 -33.88 -3.26
CA MET A 85 4.09 -34.26 -2.59
C MET A 85 3.12 -34.80 -3.64
N VAL A 86 2.51 -35.94 -3.34
CA VAL A 86 1.46 -36.55 -4.16
C VAL A 86 0.11 -36.14 -3.58
N LEU A 87 -0.74 -35.49 -4.39
CA LEU A 87 -2.11 -35.14 -4.03
C LEU A 87 -3.05 -36.03 -4.85
N THR A 88 -3.80 -36.91 -4.18
CA THR A 88 -4.77 -37.81 -4.80
C THR A 88 -6.16 -37.41 -4.35
N GLU A 89 -6.92 -36.70 -5.18
CA GLU A 89 -8.34 -36.39 -4.91
C GLU A 89 -9.29 -37.27 -5.73
N ASN A 90 -8.88 -37.80 -6.90
CA ASN A 90 -9.73 -38.64 -7.77
C ASN A 90 -9.00 -39.82 -8.44
N GLY A 91 -7.91 -40.33 -7.86
CA GLY A 91 -7.20 -41.50 -8.40
C GLY A 91 -6.35 -41.24 -9.66
N VAL A 92 -6.16 -39.96 -10.03
CA VAL A 92 -5.12 -39.53 -10.97
C VAL A 92 -4.01 -38.90 -10.13
N GLU A 93 -2.87 -39.57 -10.06
CA GLU A 93 -1.69 -39.07 -9.34
C GLU A 93 -1.08 -37.92 -10.14
N GLU A 94 -1.37 -36.68 -9.72
CA GLU A 94 -0.71 -35.50 -10.30
C GLU A 94 0.49 -35.13 -9.43
N ASP A 95 1.69 -35.32 -9.99
CA ASP A 95 2.96 -34.99 -9.34
C ASP A 95 3.16 -33.46 -9.38
N VAL A 96 2.64 -32.76 -8.37
CA VAL A 96 2.67 -31.30 -8.27
C VAL A 96 3.83 -30.87 -7.38
N MET A 97 4.77 -30.14 -7.97
CA MET A 97 5.98 -29.68 -7.31
C MET A 97 5.81 -28.25 -6.76
N VAL A 98 5.77 -28.10 -5.44
CA VAL A 98 5.61 -26.80 -4.77
C VAL A 98 6.98 -26.17 -4.50
N VAL A 99 7.39 -25.24 -5.35
CA VAL A 99 8.64 -24.48 -5.16
C VAL A 99 8.36 -23.32 -4.19
N LYS A 100 9.01 -23.34 -3.02
CA LYS A 100 9.07 -22.19 -2.13
C LYS A 100 9.64 -21.00 -2.92
N LYS A 101 8.88 -19.91 -3.00
CA LYS A 101 9.31 -18.66 -3.66
C LYS A 101 10.62 -18.23 -3.02
N ARG A 102 11.74 -18.38 -3.73
CA ARG A 102 13.06 -17.91 -3.27
C ARG A 102 12.92 -16.45 -2.84
N ASP A 103 13.24 -16.15 -1.58
CA ASP A 103 13.44 -14.79 -1.12
C ASP A 103 14.53 -14.18 -2.01
N MET A 104 14.13 -13.18 -2.80
CA MET A 104 15.05 -12.48 -3.68
C MET A 104 15.92 -11.57 -2.84
N ASP A 105 17.22 -11.85 -2.87
CA ASP A 105 18.28 -10.95 -2.43
C ASP A 105 18.00 -9.50 -2.89
N ALA A 106 18.39 -8.54 -2.04
CA ALA A 106 18.11 -7.11 -2.24
C ALA A 106 18.46 -6.68 -3.67
N ARG A 107 17.47 -6.17 -4.40
CA ARG A 107 17.60 -5.80 -5.81
C ARG A 107 18.72 -4.74 -6.00
N PRO A 108 19.59 -4.86 -7.02
CA PRO A 108 20.55 -3.82 -7.34
C PRO A 108 19.82 -2.54 -7.80
N TRP A 109 20.26 -1.40 -7.30
CA TRP A 109 19.65 -0.08 -7.53
C TRP A 109 19.64 0.28 -9.03
N ARG A 110 18.49 0.70 -9.55
CA ARG A 110 18.29 1.07 -10.95
C ARG A 110 17.81 2.51 -11.07
N ILE A 111 18.70 3.38 -11.56
CA ILE A 111 18.47 4.81 -11.78
C ILE A 111 17.21 5.12 -12.62
N THR A 112 16.81 4.22 -13.52
CA THR A 112 15.66 4.47 -14.43
C THR A 112 14.30 4.15 -13.80
N THR A 113 14.22 3.22 -12.85
CA THR A 113 12.94 2.72 -12.29
C THR A 113 12.71 3.15 -10.84
N ASP A 114 13.80 3.36 -10.10
CA ASP A 114 13.75 3.70 -8.69
C ASP A 114 13.32 5.15 -8.39
N PRO A 115 13.57 6.18 -9.24
CA PRO A 115 13.11 7.54 -8.92
C PRO A 115 11.59 7.69 -8.98
N LEU A 116 10.89 6.94 -9.84
CA LEU A 116 9.42 6.99 -9.87
C LEU A 116 8.81 6.37 -8.60
N ARG A 117 9.44 5.32 -8.07
CA ARG A 117 9.05 4.72 -6.79
C ARG A 117 9.32 5.68 -5.63
N ALA A 118 10.50 6.30 -5.61
CA ALA A 118 10.86 7.30 -4.62
C ALA A 118 9.94 8.54 -4.66
N ALA A 119 9.53 8.98 -5.85
CA ALA A 119 8.59 10.09 -6.01
C ALA A 119 7.21 9.75 -5.40
N MET A 120 6.70 8.55 -5.64
CA MET A 120 5.44 8.08 -5.03
C MET A 120 5.55 8.05 -3.50
N ASP A 121 6.67 7.58 -2.96
CA ASP A 121 6.93 7.56 -1.52
C ASP A 121 7.03 8.96 -0.93
N THR A 122 7.63 9.90 -1.65
CA THR A 122 7.72 11.30 -1.26
C THR A 122 6.34 11.94 -1.21
N VAL A 123 5.46 11.65 -2.18
CA VAL A 123 4.07 12.14 -2.18
C VAL A 123 3.29 11.55 -1.01
N ILE A 124 3.43 10.25 -0.74
CA ILE A 124 2.78 9.58 0.41
C ILE A 124 3.25 10.23 1.72
N ALA A 125 4.56 10.44 1.89
CA ALA A 125 5.12 11.10 3.06
C ALA A 125 4.59 12.54 3.20
N GLY A 126 4.57 13.31 2.10
CA GLY A 126 4.04 14.68 2.08
C GLY A 126 2.58 14.77 2.54
N VAL A 127 1.72 13.90 2.00
CA VAL A 127 0.30 13.84 2.42
C VAL A 127 0.18 13.38 3.88
N GLY A 128 0.98 12.41 4.30
CA GLY A 128 1.02 11.94 5.69
C GLY A 128 1.42 13.05 6.67
N TYR A 129 2.41 13.87 6.33
CA TYR A 129 2.82 15.01 7.15
C TYR A 129 1.78 16.12 7.20
N LEU A 130 1.06 16.39 6.10
CA LEU A 130 -0.08 17.31 6.12
C LEU A 130 -1.17 16.83 7.08
N LEU A 131 -1.54 15.55 7.03
CA LEU A 131 -2.51 14.97 7.96
C LEU A 131 -2.00 14.99 9.42
N MET A 132 -0.71 14.76 9.63
CA MET A 132 -0.09 14.85 10.95
C MET A 132 -0.19 16.27 11.52
N LEU A 133 0.14 17.29 10.71
CA LEU A 133 -0.04 18.69 11.10
C LEU A 133 -1.50 18.99 11.47
N ALA A 134 -2.45 18.46 10.72
CA ALA A 134 -3.87 18.61 11.01
C ALA A 134 -4.26 18.01 12.38
N VAL A 135 -3.81 16.80 12.69
CA VAL A 135 -4.08 16.13 13.97
C VAL A 135 -3.40 16.82 15.14
N MET A 136 -2.19 17.35 14.93
CA MET A 136 -1.44 18.09 15.96
C MET A 136 -2.10 19.41 16.38
N THR A 137 -3.08 19.91 15.64
CA THR A 137 -3.86 21.09 16.04
C THR A 137 -4.69 20.88 17.31
N MET A 138 -4.87 19.63 17.77
CA MET A 138 -5.73 19.26 18.91
C MET A 138 -7.20 19.69 18.79
N ASN A 139 -7.63 20.06 17.57
CA ASN A 139 -9.01 20.40 17.29
C ASN A 139 -9.83 19.12 17.06
N VAL A 140 -10.90 18.95 17.85
CA VAL A 140 -11.77 17.75 17.80
C VAL A 140 -12.34 17.54 16.39
N GLY A 141 -12.79 18.59 15.71
CA GLY A 141 -13.42 18.43 14.40
C GLY A 141 -12.43 18.03 13.31
N TYR A 142 -11.21 18.57 13.33
CA TYR A 142 -10.15 18.16 12.40
C TYR A 142 -9.72 16.73 12.68
N PHE A 143 -9.56 16.37 13.95
CA PHE A 143 -9.24 15.00 14.35
C PHE A 143 -10.30 13.99 13.90
N LEU A 144 -11.59 14.26 14.18
CA LEU A 144 -12.69 13.40 13.76
C LEU A 144 -12.83 13.33 12.23
N SER A 145 -12.54 14.41 11.51
CA SER A 145 -12.54 14.44 10.05
C SER A 145 -11.45 13.53 9.47
N VAL A 146 -10.25 13.56 10.04
CA VAL A 146 -9.16 12.66 9.64
C VAL A 146 -9.54 11.20 9.94
N LEU A 147 -10.08 10.88 11.12
CA LEU A 147 -10.55 9.53 11.44
C LEU A 147 -11.66 9.06 10.49
N GLY A 148 -12.64 9.92 10.21
CA GLY A 148 -13.73 9.64 9.28
C GLY A 148 -13.22 9.36 7.87
N GLY A 149 -12.27 10.15 7.37
CA GLY A 149 -11.64 9.93 6.07
C GLY A 149 -10.79 8.66 6.02
N VAL A 150 -10.06 8.34 7.09
CA VAL A 150 -9.31 7.07 7.20
C VAL A 150 -10.26 5.87 7.16
N PHE A 151 -11.37 5.94 7.89
CA PHE A 151 -12.41 4.91 7.87
C PHE A 151 -13.02 4.75 6.47
N LEU A 152 -13.45 5.85 5.85
CA LEU A 152 -14.02 5.86 4.51
C LEU A 152 -13.04 5.33 3.45
N GLY A 153 -11.77 5.75 3.51
CA GLY A 153 -10.72 5.25 2.63
C GLY A 153 -10.46 3.76 2.82
N SER A 154 -10.52 3.27 4.05
CA SER A 154 -10.38 1.84 4.33
C SER A 154 -11.54 1.03 3.75
N LEU A 155 -12.78 1.53 3.82
CA LEU A 155 -13.94 0.89 3.19
C LEU A 155 -13.87 0.91 1.66
N ALA A 156 -13.48 2.04 1.07
CA ALA A 156 -13.38 2.19 -0.38
C ALA A 156 -12.33 1.24 -0.96
N VAL A 157 -11.17 1.18 -0.31
CA VAL A 157 -9.96 0.54 -0.83
C VAL A 157 -9.73 -0.87 -0.27
N GLY A 158 -10.40 -1.25 0.82
CA GLY A 158 -10.25 -2.56 1.45
C GLY A 158 -10.48 -3.73 0.49
N ARG A 159 -11.36 -3.56 -0.50
CA ARG A 159 -11.60 -4.55 -1.56
C ARG A 159 -10.35 -4.88 -2.39
N TYR A 160 -9.46 -3.91 -2.60
CA TYR A 160 -8.24 -4.07 -3.40
C TYR A 160 -7.06 -4.61 -2.59
N SER A 161 -7.15 -4.61 -1.25
CA SER A 161 -6.12 -5.17 -0.37
C SER A 161 -6.31 -6.67 -0.13
N THR A 162 -7.55 -7.17 -0.13
CA THR A 162 -7.87 -8.58 0.15
C THR A 162 -7.63 -9.51 -1.04
N SER A 163 -7.68 -9.02 -2.27
CA SER A 163 -7.50 -9.84 -3.48
C SER A 163 -6.10 -10.44 -3.63
N ASN A 164 -5.15 -10.08 -2.77
CA ASN A 164 -3.76 -10.54 -2.83
C ASN A 164 -3.40 -11.62 -1.78
N GLN A 165 -4.40 -12.12 -1.02
CA GLN A 165 -4.21 -13.17 -0.01
C GLN A 165 -4.94 -14.49 -0.35
N VAL A 166 -5.72 -14.55 -1.44
CA VAL A 166 -6.37 -15.78 -1.91
C VAL A 166 -5.52 -16.43 -3.00
N VAL A 167 -4.28 -16.76 -2.66
CA VAL A 167 -3.50 -17.78 -3.35
C VAL A 167 -2.72 -18.52 -2.26
N HIS A 168 -3.41 -19.42 -1.58
CA HIS A 168 -2.81 -20.45 -0.74
C HIS A 168 -2.99 -21.79 -1.45
#